data_AF-A0A955I5C0-F1
#
_entry.id   AF-A0A955I5C0-F1
#
_cell.length_a   1.000
_cell.length_b   1.000
_cell.length_c   1.000
_cell.angle_alpha   90.00
_cell.angle_beta   90.00
_cell.angle_gamma   90.00
#
_symmetry.space_group_name_H-M   'P 1'
#
loop_
_entity.id
_entity.type
_entity.pdbx_description
1 polymer ?
#
loop_
_entity_poly.entity_id
_entity_poly.type
_entity_poly.pdbx_seq_one_letter_code
_entity_poly.pdbx_strand_id
1 'polypeptide(L)'
;MKNWFYHNQKIVILVLVIVAGLLSLFVTFTLLIVWTNIESINFWTGSVILEPKRIVSNPEPTDIVGFDCEIYDHTVCPIDLGCELVSRNNSMQSEPSCIGEIKHSSVIVTLNIPYEAEGYLTPDEVEKQRKLIVSTRIELLSEIPGLYEVYKEYTTLPNVAMKVDDEALEFLQESELVEAVSEDRKDPFNDINTKDTSF
;
A
#
# COMPACT_ATOMS: atom_id res chain seq x y z
N MET A 1 -7.29 47.76 -62.60
CA MET A 1 -7.78 46.58 -61.83
C MET A 1 -6.72 45.51 -61.57
N LYS A 2 -5.69 45.30 -62.42
CA LYS A 2 -4.68 44.22 -62.21
C LYS A 2 -3.77 44.39 -60.96
N ASN A 3 -3.49 45.61 -60.53
CA ASN A 3 -2.61 45.84 -59.36
C ASN A 3 -3.25 45.50 -58.00
N TRP A 4 -4.58 45.51 -57.89
CA TRP A 4 -5.28 45.17 -56.65
C TRP A 4 -5.22 43.67 -56.36
N PHE A 5 -5.31 42.84 -57.40
CA PHE A 5 -5.26 41.39 -57.28
C PHE A 5 -3.88 40.88 -56.80
N TYR A 6 -2.80 41.51 -57.30
CA TYR A 6 -1.43 41.13 -56.95
C TYR A 6 -1.07 41.47 -55.49
N HIS A 7 -1.63 42.56 -54.95
CA HIS A 7 -1.37 42.95 -53.57
C HIS A 7 -2.07 42.02 -52.58
N ASN A 8 -3.33 41.66 -52.85
CA ASN A 8 -4.08 40.72 -52.01
C ASN A 8 -3.49 39.30 -52.04
N GLN A 9 -2.95 38.87 -53.18
CA GLN A 9 -2.31 37.55 -53.29
C GLN A 9 -1.07 37.43 -52.38
N LYS A 10 -0.25 38.49 -52.27
CA LYS A 10 0.91 38.49 -51.36
C LYS A 10 0.50 38.42 -49.89
N ILE A 11 -0.58 39.09 -49.50
CA ILE A 11 -1.10 39.05 -48.12
C ILE A 11 -1.59 37.64 -47.79
N VAL A 12 -2.35 37.00 -48.69
CA VAL A 12 -2.84 35.63 -48.48
C VAL A 12 -1.69 34.63 -48.33
N ILE A 13 -0.65 34.73 -49.17
CA ILE A 13 0.53 33.87 -49.08
C ILE A 13 1.27 34.09 -47.74
N LEU A 14 1.45 35.36 -47.34
CA LEU A 14 2.12 35.68 -46.07
C LEU A 14 1.36 35.10 -44.87
N VAL A 15 0.03 35.23 -44.84
CA VAL A 15 -0.82 34.68 -43.78
C VAL A 15 -0.72 33.16 -43.74
N LEU A 16 -0.75 32.48 -44.88
CA LEU A 16 -0.60 31.03 -44.94
C LEU A 16 0.75 30.55 -44.38
N VAL A 17 1.84 31.26 -44.70
CA VAL A 17 3.18 30.92 -44.18
C VAL A 17 3.23 31.08 -42.65
N ILE A 18 2.64 32.14 -42.11
CA ILE A 18 2.59 32.37 -40.66
C ILE A 18 1.76 31.28 -39.96
N VAL A 19 0.58 30.95 -40.49
CA VAL A 19 -0.29 29.90 -39.91
C VAL A 19 0.39 28.53 -39.94
N ALA A 20 1.07 28.19 -41.04
CA ALA A 20 1.81 26.93 -41.14
C ALA A 20 2.98 26.87 -40.13
N GLY A 21 3.69 27.99 -39.93
CA GLY A 21 4.76 28.09 -38.92
C GLY A 21 4.25 27.91 -37.50
N LEU A 22 3.11 28.55 -37.16
CA LEU A 22 2.49 28.42 -35.83
C LEU A 22 1.99 27.00 -35.56
N LEU A 23 1.40 26.33 -36.55
CA LEU A 23 0.99 24.92 -36.42
C LEU A 23 2.19 24.00 -36.21
N SER A 24 3.31 24.22 -36.90
CA SER A 24 4.54 23.44 -36.71
C SER A 24 5.12 23.61 -35.31
N LEU A 25 5.11 24.84 -34.77
CA LEU A 25 5.52 25.11 -33.39
C LEU A 25 4.59 24.45 -32.38
N PHE A 26 3.28 24.44 -32.63
CA PHE A 26 2.32 23.81 -31.73
C PHE A 26 2.52 22.29 -31.64
N VAL A 27 2.74 21.62 -32.78
CA VAL A 27 2.98 20.16 -32.83
C VAL A 27 4.30 19.80 -32.14
N THR A 28 5.35 20.59 -32.34
CA THR A 28 6.65 20.34 -31.67
C THR A 28 6.55 20.56 -30.16
N PHE A 29 5.79 21.57 -29.72
CA PHE A 29 5.55 21.83 -28.30
C PHE A 29 4.73 20.73 -27.62
N THR A 30 3.66 20.22 -28.26
CA THR A 30 2.88 19.12 -27.70
C THR A 30 3.68 17.82 -27.62
N LEU A 31 4.53 17.53 -28.61
CA LEU A 31 5.45 16.39 -28.56
C LEU A 31 6.48 16.52 -27.42
N LEU A 32 6.97 17.74 -27.13
CA LEU A 32 7.87 17.98 -26.00
C LEU A 32 7.18 17.75 -24.65
N ILE A 33 5.92 18.19 -24.50
CA ILE A 33 5.11 17.96 -23.29
C ILE A 33 4.85 16.45 -23.09
N VAL A 34 4.58 15.71 -24.16
CA VAL A 34 4.38 14.26 -24.09
C VAL A 34 5.69 13.55 -23.75
N TRP A 35 6.81 13.94 -24.37
CA TRP A 35 8.13 13.38 -24.07
C TRP A 35 8.54 13.56 -22.61
N THR A 36 8.38 14.78 -22.07
CA THR A 36 8.72 15.11 -20.67
C THR A 36 7.82 14.40 -19.65
N ASN A 37 6.62 13.95 -20.04
CA ASN A 37 5.76 13.12 -19.17
C ASN A 37 6.10 11.62 -19.23
N ILE A 38 6.73 11.13 -20.31
CA ILE A 38 7.06 9.70 -20.46
C ILE A 38 8.27 9.31 -19.60
N GLU A 39 9.23 10.21 -19.38
CA GLU A 39 10.37 9.95 -18.48
C GLU A 39 9.95 9.76 -17.01
N SER A 40 8.81 10.32 -16.61
CA SER A 40 8.23 10.14 -15.27
C SER A 40 7.64 8.74 -15.04
N ILE A 41 7.30 8.01 -16.10
CA ILE A 41 6.62 6.70 -16.01
C ILE A 41 7.62 5.55 -16.09
N ASN A 42 8.76 5.74 -16.77
CA ASN A 42 9.76 4.68 -16.95
C ASN A 42 10.74 4.53 -15.77
N PHE A 43 10.66 5.38 -14.72
CA PHE A 43 11.48 5.23 -13.52
C PHE A 43 10.92 4.16 -12.54
N TRP A 44 9.71 3.64 -12.77
CA TRP A 44 9.05 2.67 -11.88
C TRP A 44 8.79 1.29 -12.53
N THR A 45 9.52 0.93 -13.58
CA THR A 45 9.52 -0.43 -14.14
C THR A 45 10.92 -1.02 -14.11
N GLY A 46 11.49 -1.11 -12.89
CA GLY A 46 12.54 -2.07 -12.62
C GLY A 46 11.98 -3.47 -12.88
N SER A 47 12.52 -4.15 -13.89
CA SER A 47 12.13 -5.50 -14.27
C SER A 47 12.46 -6.47 -13.15
N VAL A 48 11.48 -6.70 -12.26
CA VAL A 48 11.47 -7.89 -11.39
C VAL A 48 11.06 -9.05 -12.27
N ILE A 49 12.06 -9.86 -12.66
CA ILE A 49 11.84 -11.18 -13.23
C ILE A 49 11.25 -12.04 -12.11
N LEU A 50 9.92 -12.05 -11.99
CA LEU A 50 9.22 -13.03 -11.17
C LEU A 50 9.31 -14.37 -11.90
N GLU A 51 10.17 -15.26 -11.41
CA GLU A 51 10.07 -16.68 -11.75
C GLU A 51 8.65 -17.17 -11.42
N PRO A 52 7.98 -17.88 -12.33
CA PRO A 52 6.65 -18.44 -12.06
C PRO A 52 6.79 -19.53 -10.99
N LYS A 53 6.53 -19.16 -9.73
CA LYS A 53 6.42 -20.10 -8.61
C LYS A 53 5.32 -21.09 -8.95
N ARG A 54 5.72 -22.35 -9.16
CA ARG A 54 4.86 -23.51 -9.40
C ARG A 54 3.66 -23.47 -8.46
N ILE A 55 2.47 -23.37 -9.05
CA ILE A 55 1.22 -23.75 -8.40
C ILE A 55 1.31 -25.26 -8.19
N VAL A 56 1.56 -25.67 -6.95
CA VAL A 56 1.37 -27.05 -6.53
C VAL A 56 -0.13 -27.33 -6.61
N SER A 57 -0.48 -28.19 -7.54
CA SER A 57 -1.83 -28.71 -7.75
C SER A 57 -2.35 -29.34 -6.46
N ASN A 58 -3.48 -28.80 -6.02
CA ASN A 58 -4.45 -29.35 -5.08
C ASN A 58 -4.65 -30.87 -5.30
N PRO A 59 -4.43 -31.74 -4.31
CA PRO A 59 -4.86 -33.13 -4.40
C PRO A 59 -6.39 -33.25 -4.25
N GLU A 60 -6.96 -34.16 -5.03
CA GLU A 60 -8.39 -34.49 -5.14
C GLU A 60 -9.09 -34.73 -3.79
N PRO A 61 -10.41 -34.42 -3.71
CA PRO A 61 -11.22 -34.73 -2.55
C PRO A 61 -11.51 -36.24 -2.52
N THR A 62 -10.92 -36.97 -1.58
CA THR A 62 -11.38 -38.31 -1.24
C THR A 62 -12.74 -38.27 -0.56
N ASP A 63 -13.64 -39.08 -1.08
CA ASP A 63 -15.00 -39.34 -0.63
C ASP A 63 -15.13 -39.43 0.90
N ILE A 64 -15.86 -38.48 1.48
CA ILE A 64 -16.32 -38.57 2.86
C ILE A 64 -17.68 -39.25 2.86
N VAL A 65 -17.68 -40.45 3.43
CA VAL A 65 -18.83 -41.30 3.71
C VAL A 65 -19.86 -40.51 4.53
N GLY A 66 -21.12 -40.58 4.09
CA GLY A 66 -22.24 -39.89 4.72
C GLY A 66 -22.40 -40.19 6.21
N PHE A 67 -22.68 -39.14 6.96
CA PHE A 67 -23.30 -39.23 8.28
C PHE A 67 -24.55 -38.37 8.27
N ASP A 68 -25.69 -39.03 8.44
CA ASP A 68 -26.98 -38.40 8.68
C ASP A 68 -26.90 -37.58 9.98
N CYS A 69 -27.02 -36.26 9.87
CA CYS A 69 -27.16 -35.37 11.00
C CYS A 69 -28.61 -35.37 11.48
N GLU A 70 -28.99 -36.36 12.30
CA GLU A 70 -30.15 -36.21 13.17
C GLU A 70 -29.80 -35.29 14.35
N ILE A 71 -30.30 -34.05 14.25
CA ILE A 71 -30.84 -33.22 15.34
C ILE A 71 -30.12 -33.38 16.69
N TYR A 72 -29.10 -32.55 16.96
CA TYR A 72 -28.85 -32.10 18.32
C TYR A 72 -28.41 -30.64 18.38
N ASP A 73 -28.84 -30.05 19.49
CA ASP A 73 -28.88 -28.66 19.91
C ASP A 73 -27.49 -28.00 19.98
N HIS A 74 -27.46 -26.71 19.64
CA HIS A 74 -26.37 -25.73 19.68
C HIS A 74 -24.98 -26.21 20.16
N THR A 75 -24.09 -26.58 19.22
CA THR A 75 -22.62 -26.38 19.31
C THR A 75 -22.01 -26.75 17.96
N VAL A 76 -21.89 -25.77 17.06
CA VAL A 76 -21.16 -25.95 15.79
C VAL A 76 -20.03 -24.92 15.75
N CYS A 77 -18.82 -25.37 16.03
CA CYS A 77 -17.62 -24.79 15.43
C CYS A 77 -17.39 -25.54 14.11
N PRO A 78 -17.27 -24.85 12.96
CA PRO A 78 -16.87 -25.51 11.73
C PRO A 78 -15.39 -25.92 11.85
N ILE A 79 -15.15 -27.23 11.85
CA ILE A 79 -13.84 -27.86 11.90
C ILE A 79 -13.31 -27.87 10.47
N ASP A 80 -12.30 -27.04 10.16
CA ASP A 80 -11.48 -27.23 8.96
C ASP A 80 -10.01 -26.80 9.14
N LEU A 81 -9.51 -26.87 10.38
CA LEU A 81 -8.09 -26.64 10.67
C LEU A 81 -7.59 -27.66 11.69
N GLY A 82 -7.16 -28.82 11.21
CA GLY A 82 -6.03 -29.60 11.76
C GLY A 82 -5.93 -29.82 13.28
N CYS A 83 -7.02 -30.01 14.02
CA CYS A 83 -6.95 -30.40 15.43
C CYS A 83 -6.71 -31.91 15.56
N GLU A 84 -5.45 -32.34 15.72
CA GLU A 84 -5.11 -33.72 16.08
C GLU A 84 -5.48 -33.97 17.55
N LEU A 85 -6.54 -34.74 17.79
CA LEU A 85 -6.95 -35.14 19.13
C LEU A 85 -5.96 -36.16 19.69
N VAL A 86 -4.97 -35.68 20.47
CA VAL A 86 -4.11 -36.55 21.27
C VAL A 86 -4.95 -37.16 22.41
N SER A 87 -5.49 -38.35 22.17
CA SER A 87 -6.23 -39.11 23.18
C SER A 87 -5.26 -39.68 24.22
N ARG A 88 -5.08 -38.97 25.34
CA ARG A 88 -4.50 -39.57 26.56
C ARG A 88 -5.63 -40.15 27.41
N ASN A 89 -5.60 -41.46 27.55
CA ASN A 89 -6.40 -42.21 28.52
C ASN A 89 -5.99 -41.79 29.92
N ASN A 90 -6.58 -40.72 30.48
CA ASN A 90 -6.79 -40.54 31.91
C ASN A 90 -7.67 -39.30 32.16
N SER A 91 -8.69 -39.52 32.98
CA SER A 91 -9.57 -38.53 33.59
C SER A 91 -8.80 -37.33 34.15
N MET A 92 -8.88 -36.20 33.44
CA MET A 92 -8.92 -34.83 33.98
C MET A 92 -9.07 -33.88 32.78
N GLN A 93 -9.92 -32.87 32.94
CA GLN A 93 -10.28 -31.86 31.93
C GLN A 93 -9.05 -31.36 31.15
N SER A 94 -8.89 -31.84 29.91
CA SER A 94 -8.05 -31.18 28.93
C SER A 94 -8.98 -30.28 28.11
N GLU A 95 -8.96 -28.98 28.42
CA GLU A 95 -9.54 -27.97 27.54
C GLU A 95 -8.91 -28.12 26.15
N PRO A 96 -9.69 -28.09 25.06
CA PRO A 96 -9.14 -28.07 23.71
C PRO A 96 -8.34 -26.77 23.54
N SER A 97 -7.01 -26.86 23.63
CA SER A 97 -6.11 -25.76 23.28
C SER A 97 -6.17 -25.60 21.77
N CYS A 98 -7.00 -24.69 21.29
CA CYS A 98 -7.00 -24.25 19.91
C CYS A 98 -5.58 -23.81 19.51
N ILE A 99 -5.21 -24.14 18.28
CA ILE A 99 -3.94 -23.76 17.65
C ILE A 99 -3.73 -22.25 17.82
N GLY A 100 -2.51 -21.90 18.23
CA GLY A 100 -2.03 -20.61 18.74
C GLY A 100 -2.83 -19.36 18.38
N GLU A 101 -3.21 -18.61 19.40
CA GLU A 101 -3.56 -17.20 19.27
C GLU A 101 -2.46 -16.49 18.48
N ILE A 102 -2.77 -15.99 17.28
CA ILE A 102 -1.83 -15.19 16.49
C ILE A 102 -1.57 -13.92 17.30
N LYS A 103 -0.41 -13.88 17.92
CA LYS A 103 0.03 -12.75 18.73
C LYS A 103 0.33 -11.59 17.78
N HIS A 104 -0.50 -10.56 17.83
CA HIS A 104 -0.25 -9.32 17.11
C HIS A 104 0.51 -8.34 18.00
N SER A 105 1.51 -7.68 17.43
CA SER A 105 2.25 -6.60 18.06
C SER A 105 1.83 -5.26 17.46
N SER A 106 1.42 -4.31 18.30
CA SER A 106 1.16 -2.93 17.84
C SER A 106 2.47 -2.16 17.74
N VAL A 107 2.77 -1.63 16.57
CA VAL A 107 4.03 -0.94 16.28
C VAL A 107 3.80 0.38 15.55
N ILE A 108 4.71 1.33 15.78
CA ILE A 108 4.89 2.54 14.98
C ILE A 108 6.17 2.35 14.16
N VAL A 109 5.99 2.32 12.84
CA VAL A 109 7.05 2.26 11.84
C VAL A 109 7.39 3.66 11.40
N THR A 110 8.68 4.01 11.40
CA THR A 110 9.22 5.26 10.86
C THR A 110 9.87 4.95 9.52
N LEU A 111 9.42 5.60 8.45
CA LEU A 111 9.89 5.41 7.08
C LEU A 111 11.26 6.06 6.90
N ASN A 112 12.15 5.37 6.19
CA ASN A 112 13.47 5.87 5.83
C ASN A 112 13.39 6.87 4.68
N ILE A 113 13.07 8.13 5.02
CA ILE A 113 13.02 9.24 4.06
C ILE A 113 13.72 10.47 4.64
N PRO A 114 14.26 11.36 3.79
CA PRO A 114 14.80 12.64 4.25
C PRO A 114 13.64 13.54 4.72
N TYR A 115 13.33 13.48 6.02
CA TYR A 115 12.26 14.25 6.64
C TYR A 115 12.77 15.55 7.27
N GLU A 116 12.09 16.65 6.97
CA GLU A 116 12.24 17.94 7.64
C GLU A 116 10.87 18.44 8.11
N ALA A 117 10.85 19.11 9.27
CA ALA A 117 9.59 19.64 9.80
C ALA A 117 9.03 20.71 8.85
N GLU A 118 7.75 20.61 8.51
CA GLU A 118 7.11 21.43 7.46
C GLU A 118 7.23 22.95 7.71
N GLY A 119 7.43 23.38 8.96
CA GLY A 119 7.67 24.79 9.30
C GLY A 119 8.98 25.39 8.77
N TYR A 120 9.91 24.56 8.31
CA TYR A 120 11.17 24.98 7.68
C TYR A 120 11.17 24.86 6.15
N LEU A 121 10.12 24.27 5.58
CA LEU A 121 10.01 23.99 4.16
C LEU A 121 9.18 25.05 3.43
N THR A 122 9.50 25.26 2.16
CA THR A 122 8.60 26.01 1.26
C THR A 122 7.34 25.18 0.93
N PRO A 123 6.24 25.81 0.48
CA PRO A 123 5.01 25.07 0.14
C PRO A 123 5.22 23.93 -0.87
N ASP A 124 6.07 24.15 -1.88
CA ASP A 124 6.38 23.16 -2.90
C ASP A 124 7.18 21.97 -2.32
N GLU A 125 8.09 22.23 -1.40
CA GLU A 125 8.85 21.20 -0.68
C GLU A 125 7.97 20.38 0.26
N VAL A 126 7.01 21.01 0.93
CA VAL A 126 5.99 20.30 1.74
C VAL A 126 5.19 19.35 0.87
N GLU A 127 4.72 19.79 -0.30
CA GLU A 127 3.97 18.92 -1.21
C GLU A 127 4.83 17.74 -1.68
N LYS A 128 6.09 17.99 -2.03
CA LYS A 128 7.04 16.94 -2.44
C LYS A 128 7.30 15.94 -1.31
N GLN A 129 7.54 16.40 -0.09
CA GLN A 129 7.78 15.54 1.08
C GLN A 129 6.56 14.67 1.38
N ARG A 130 5.35 15.24 1.36
CA ARG A 130 4.11 14.48 1.60
C ARG A 130 3.87 13.42 0.52
N LYS A 131 4.15 13.73 -0.75
CA LYS A 131 4.10 12.73 -1.83
C LYS A 131 5.09 11.60 -1.59
N LEU A 132 6.32 11.92 -1.16
CA LEU A 132 7.34 10.93 -0.83
C LEU A 132 6.92 10.03 0.33
N ILE A 133 6.36 10.60 1.41
CA ILE A 133 5.80 9.83 2.54
C ILE A 133 4.78 8.82 2.05
N VAL A 134 3.85 9.26 1.20
CA VAL A 134 2.76 8.40 0.68
C VAL A 134 3.32 7.33 -0.25
N SER A 135 4.21 7.66 -1.18
CA SER A 135 4.77 6.67 -2.12
C SER A 135 5.60 5.61 -1.40
N THR A 136 6.49 6.00 -0.48
CA THR A 136 7.32 5.06 0.28
C THR A 136 6.47 4.18 1.20
N ARG A 137 5.37 4.70 1.75
CA ARG A 137 4.41 3.88 2.50
C ARG A 137 3.77 2.82 1.61
N ILE A 138 3.27 3.21 0.44
CA ILE A 138 2.60 2.29 -0.48
C ILE A 138 3.57 1.18 -0.90
N GLU A 139 4.82 1.55 -1.19
CA GLU A 139 5.89 0.61 -1.52
C GLU A 139 6.13 -0.37 -0.36
N LEU A 140 6.36 0.13 0.85
CA LEU A 140 6.54 -0.71 2.04
C LEU A 140 5.37 -1.68 2.24
N LEU A 141 4.13 -1.20 2.25
CA LEU A 141 2.94 -2.03 2.48
C LEU A 141 2.73 -3.09 1.39
N SER A 142 3.26 -2.88 0.18
CA SER A 142 3.19 -3.85 -0.90
C SER A 142 4.19 -5.01 -0.75
N GLU A 143 5.21 -4.85 0.09
CA GLU A 143 6.28 -5.84 0.29
C GLU A 143 6.15 -6.63 1.60
N ILE A 144 5.38 -6.14 2.58
CA ILE A 144 5.23 -6.81 3.89
C ILE A 144 4.64 -8.22 3.71
N PRO A 145 5.37 -9.28 4.12
CA PRO A 145 4.83 -10.63 4.22
C PRO A 145 3.94 -10.77 5.47
N GLY A 146 3.23 -11.88 5.59
CA GLY A 146 2.41 -12.15 6.78
C GLY A 146 1.14 -11.27 6.89
N LEU A 147 0.63 -11.17 8.11
CA LEU A 147 -0.59 -10.43 8.44
C LEU A 147 -0.26 -9.08 9.06
N TYR A 148 -0.89 -8.03 8.53
CA TYR A 148 -0.82 -6.70 9.11
C TYR A 148 -2.16 -5.95 9.01
N GLU A 149 -2.36 -5.00 9.93
CA GLU A 149 -3.52 -4.11 9.97
C GLU A 149 -3.04 -2.68 10.25
N VAL A 150 -3.17 -1.78 9.28
CA VAL A 150 -2.90 -0.34 9.49
C VAL A 150 -4.10 0.29 10.20
N TYR A 151 -3.90 0.81 11.41
CA TYR A 151 -4.95 1.51 12.15
C TYR A 151 -4.75 3.03 12.21
N LYS A 152 -3.57 3.53 11.85
CA LYS A 152 -3.33 4.97 11.75
C LYS A 152 -2.26 5.34 10.74
N GLU A 153 -2.64 6.24 9.84
CA GLU A 153 -1.77 6.83 8.85
C GLU A 153 -1.47 8.30 9.17
N TYR A 154 -0.19 8.66 9.19
CA TYR A 154 0.23 10.04 9.40
C TYR A 154 0.54 10.70 8.06
N THR A 155 -0.16 11.77 7.69
CA THR A 155 0.04 12.42 6.37
C THR A 155 1.21 13.40 6.37
N THR A 156 1.55 13.96 7.54
CA THR A 156 2.61 14.98 7.71
C THR A 156 3.88 14.44 8.36
N LEU A 157 3.82 13.23 8.93
CA LEU A 157 4.95 12.56 9.57
C LEU A 157 5.28 11.30 8.78
N PRO A 158 6.56 10.89 8.71
CA PRO A 158 7.00 9.67 8.04
C PRO A 158 6.68 8.43 8.88
N ASN A 159 5.52 8.37 9.53
CA ASN A 159 5.15 7.30 10.47
C ASN A 159 3.90 6.56 10.00
N VAL A 160 3.81 5.29 10.38
CA VAL A 160 2.63 4.44 10.19
C VAL A 160 2.43 3.62 11.46
N ALA A 161 1.21 3.63 12.02
CA ALA A 161 0.88 2.76 13.13
C ALA A 161 0.07 1.56 12.63
N MET A 162 0.55 0.36 12.96
CA MET A 162 0.00 -0.89 12.46
C MET A 162 0.14 -2.02 13.48
N LYS A 163 -0.75 -3.00 13.39
CA LYS A 163 -0.58 -4.29 14.06
C LYS A 163 0.05 -5.24 13.07
N VAL A 164 1.00 -6.05 13.55
CA VAL A 164 1.73 -7.01 12.74
C VAL A 164 1.87 -8.34 13.47
N ASP A 165 1.93 -9.44 12.73
CA ASP A 165 2.42 -10.70 13.26
C ASP A 165 3.96 -10.74 13.35
N ASP A 166 4.51 -11.84 13.82
CA ASP A 166 5.96 -11.99 14.03
C ASP A 166 6.74 -11.98 12.69
N GLU A 167 6.17 -12.53 11.60
CA GLU A 167 6.80 -12.56 10.27
C GLU A 167 6.87 -11.14 9.67
N ALA A 168 5.77 -10.40 9.72
CA ALA A 168 5.74 -9.01 9.30
C ALA A 168 6.67 -8.12 10.14
N LEU A 169 6.77 -8.38 11.46
CA LEU A 169 7.68 -7.64 12.34
C LEU A 169 9.15 -7.85 12.00
N GLU A 170 9.56 -9.09 11.71
CA GLU A 170 10.92 -9.42 11.29
C GLU A 170 11.26 -8.70 9.98
N PHE A 171 10.36 -8.76 8.98
CA PHE A 171 10.54 -8.03 7.72
C PHE A 171 10.71 -6.52 7.94
N LEU A 172 9.88 -5.90 8.77
CA LEU A 172 9.95 -4.46 9.05
C LEU A 172 11.27 -4.03 9.70
N GLN A 173 11.91 -4.90 10.47
CA GLN A 173 13.20 -4.62 11.11
C GLN A 173 14.38 -4.71 10.13
N GLU A 174 14.22 -5.44 9.03
CA GLU A 174 15.26 -5.63 8.01
C GLU A 174 15.06 -4.77 6.75
N SER A 175 13.86 -4.22 6.54
CA SER A 175 13.52 -3.43 5.35
C SER A 175 14.31 -2.13 5.26
N GLU A 176 14.92 -1.86 4.09
CA GLU A 176 15.63 -0.60 3.81
C GLU A 176 14.70 0.62 3.74
N LEU A 177 13.38 0.39 3.57
CA LEU A 177 12.35 1.42 3.56
C LEU A 177 11.97 1.90 4.98
N VAL A 178 12.48 1.23 6.02
CA VAL A 178 12.19 1.51 7.43
C VAL A 178 13.45 2.04 8.12
N GLU A 179 13.32 3.20 8.77
CA GLU A 179 14.39 3.76 9.60
C GLU A 179 14.37 3.16 11.01
N ALA A 180 13.16 3.02 11.57
CA ALA A 180 12.99 2.50 12.92
C ALA A 180 11.61 1.88 13.11
N VAL A 181 11.56 0.80 13.90
CA VAL A 181 10.33 0.19 14.41
C VAL A 181 10.28 0.38 15.92
N SER A 182 9.16 0.89 16.43
CA SER A 182 8.94 1.11 17.85
C SER A 182 7.60 0.49 18.29
N GLU A 183 7.53 0.00 19.53
CA GLU A 183 6.29 -0.56 20.08
C GLU A 183 5.28 0.57 20.35
N ASP A 184 4.04 0.43 19.85
CA ASP A 184 2.95 1.36 20.18
C ASP A 184 2.38 1.02 21.55
N ARG A 185 3.13 1.39 22.59
CA ARG A 185 2.64 1.27 23.96
C ARG A 185 1.60 2.36 24.20
N LYS A 186 0.35 1.95 24.44
CA LYS A 186 -0.62 2.82 25.09
C LYS A 186 -0.01 3.33 26.39
N ASP A 187 0.16 4.65 26.51
CA ASP A 187 0.52 5.26 27.78
C ASP A 187 -0.59 4.96 28.80
N PRO A 188 -0.29 4.19 29.87
CA PRO A 188 -1.29 3.78 30.85
C PRO A 188 -1.92 4.97 31.60
N PHE A 189 -1.34 6.17 31.51
CA PHE A 189 -1.87 7.37 32.16
C PHE A 189 -2.79 8.22 31.28
N ASN A 190 -2.86 7.92 29.97
CA ASN A 190 -3.67 8.72 29.04
C ASN A 190 -5.16 8.33 29.04
N ASP A 191 -5.51 7.17 29.61
CA ASP A 191 -6.89 6.69 29.73
C ASP A 191 -7.66 7.25 30.95
N ILE A 192 -7.01 8.03 31.82
CA ILE A 192 -7.61 8.52 33.08
C ILE A 192 -8.41 9.83 32.88
N ASN A 193 -8.14 10.62 31.84
CA ASN A 193 -8.70 11.99 31.72
C ASN A 193 -9.89 12.17 30.78
N THR A 194 -10.42 11.13 30.13
CA THR A 194 -11.50 11.29 29.14
C THR A 194 -12.92 11.04 29.67
N LYS A 195 -13.10 10.68 30.94
CA LYS A 195 -14.45 10.45 31.52
C LYS A 195 -15.00 11.56 32.41
N ASP A 196 -14.21 12.55 32.82
CA ASP A 196 -14.63 13.51 33.87
C ASP A 196 -14.83 14.97 33.42
N THR A 197 -14.79 15.27 32.12
CA THR A 197 -15.09 16.62 31.62
C THR A 197 -16.38 16.65 30.78
N SER A 198 -17.50 16.35 31.42
CA SER A 198 -18.80 16.89 31.04
C SER A 198 -19.21 17.94 32.09
N PHE A 199 -18.92 19.21 31.82
CA PHE A 199 -19.48 20.35 32.56
C PHE A 199 -20.29 21.21 31.60
#